data_AF-A0A958SEV3-F1
#
_entry.id   AF-A0A958SEV3-F1
#
_cell.length_a   1.000
_cell.length_b   1.000
_cell.length_c   1.000
_cell.angle_alpha   90.00
_cell.angle_beta   90.00
_cell.angle_gamma   90.00
#
_symmetry.space_group_name_H-M   'P 1'
#
loop_
_entity.id
_entity.type
_entity.pdbx_description
1 polymer ?
#
loop_
_entity_poly.entity_id
_entity_poly.type
_entity_poly.pdbx_seq_one_letter_code
_entity_poly.pdbx_strand_id
1 'polypeptide(L)'
;LKTINEISFNKEETLFYYGLIVSAFVRSFFPNLLIKESIKIRDILENETLVQFMKFELGLFNYEQDLIARAFSLKNLLSKRVQLEKKGDKTIQSLFRNEAFPLALFLSKRDFYLSPEDWTFWYDSYHKAIPQLLASQPLRERKPKRKKKK
;
A
#
# COMPACT_ATOMS: atom_id res chain seq x y z
N LEU A 1 13.01 37.33 15.22
CA LEU A 1 12.53 35.95 15.46
C LEU A 1 11.47 35.64 14.42
N LYS A 2 11.81 34.87 13.37
CA LYS A 2 10.85 34.47 12.33
C LYS A 2 9.90 33.44 12.94
N THR A 3 8.61 33.75 12.92
CA THR A 3 7.52 32.84 13.25
C THR A 3 7.68 31.58 12.41
N ILE A 4 7.81 30.43 13.08
CA ILE A 4 7.85 29.13 12.41
C ILE A 4 6.46 28.97 11.76
N ASN A 5 6.41 28.98 10.43
CA ASN A 5 5.20 28.76 9.66
C ASN A 5 4.55 27.45 10.13
N GLU A 6 3.23 27.46 10.33
CA GLU A 6 2.45 26.26 10.61
C GLU A 6 2.75 25.20 9.57
N ILE A 7 3.38 24.10 9.99
CA ILE A 7 3.56 22.92 9.16
C ILE A 7 2.19 22.24 9.10
N SER A 8 1.44 22.49 8.03
CA SER A 8 0.20 21.77 7.76
C SER A 8 0.54 20.33 7.40
N PHE A 9 0.32 19.40 8.32
CA PHE A 9 0.52 17.96 8.07
C PHE A 9 -0.63 17.40 7.25
N ASN A 10 -0.37 17.06 5.98
CA ASN A 10 -1.29 16.27 5.18
C ASN A 10 -1.20 14.79 5.64
N LYS A 11 -2.28 14.29 6.25
CA LYS A 11 -2.33 12.91 6.79
C LYS A 11 -2.03 11.84 5.75
N GLU A 12 -2.43 12.06 4.50
CA GLU A 12 -2.15 11.10 3.42
C GLU A 12 -0.65 10.99 3.17
N GLU A 13 0.07 12.12 3.14
CA GLU A 13 1.52 12.17 2.96
C GLU A 13 2.26 11.52 4.12
N THR A 14 1.77 11.67 5.35
CA THR A 14 2.37 11.06 6.54
C THR A 14 2.49 9.54 6.40
N LEU A 15 1.46 8.86 5.86
CA LEU A 15 1.49 7.41 5.66
C LEU A 15 2.61 6.99 4.68
N PHE A 16 2.88 7.79 3.64
CA PHE A 16 3.97 7.51 2.70
C PHE A 16 5.34 7.62 3.37
N TYR A 17 5.54 8.59 4.27
CA TYR A 17 6.79 8.71 5.04
C TYR A 17 6.98 7.53 5.99
N TYR A 18 5.92 7.14 6.72
CA TYR A 18 5.99 5.94 7.57
C TYR A 18 6.27 4.68 6.74
N GLY A 19 5.64 4.53 5.57
CA GLY A 19 5.95 3.44 4.64
C GLY A 19 7.43 3.38 4.24
N LEU A 20 8.09 4.53 4.03
CA LEU A 20 9.52 4.58 3.73
C LEU A 20 10.38 4.14 4.91
N ILE A 21 10.07 4.64 6.11
CA ILE A 21 10.80 4.28 7.33
C ILE A 21 10.67 2.78 7.57
N VAL A 22 9.46 2.22 7.43
CA VAL A 22 9.23 0.77 7.55
C VAL A 22 9.97 0.00 6.45
N SER A 23 9.99 0.48 5.20
CA SER A 23 10.78 -0.13 4.12
C SER A 23 12.28 -0.17 4.42
N ALA A 24 12.84 0.93 4.92
CA ALA A 24 14.23 0.99 5.34
C ALA A 24 14.53 0.05 6.52
N PHE A 25 13.64 0.00 7.50
CA PHE A 25 13.77 -0.90 8.65
C PHE A 25 13.71 -2.37 8.21
N VAL A 26 12.74 -2.75 7.38
CA VAL A 26 12.61 -4.12 6.84
C VAL A 26 13.85 -4.54 6.06
N ARG A 27 14.41 -3.64 5.24
CA ARG A 27 15.67 -3.87 4.52
C ARG A 27 16.86 -4.13 5.43
N SER A 28 16.94 -3.38 6.52
CA SER A 28 18.09 -3.42 7.42
C SER A 28 18.06 -4.65 8.31
N PHE A 29 16.89 -5.04 8.82
CA PHE A 29 16.76 -6.06 9.85
C PHE A 29 16.16 -7.38 9.36
N PHE A 30 15.45 -7.38 8.23
CA PHE A 30 14.79 -8.57 7.68
C PHE A 30 15.10 -8.77 6.18
N PRO A 31 16.38 -8.85 5.77
CA PRO A 31 16.74 -9.03 4.36
C PRO A 31 16.09 -10.27 3.74
N ASN A 32 15.94 -11.35 4.50
CA ASN A 32 15.29 -12.59 4.07
C ASN A 32 13.80 -12.39 3.72
N LEU A 33 13.14 -11.41 4.34
CA LEU A 33 11.74 -11.11 4.02
C LEU A 33 11.61 -10.54 2.62
N LEU A 34 12.60 -9.77 2.16
CA LEU A 34 12.61 -9.14 0.84
C LEU A 34 13.07 -10.06 -0.28
N ILE A 35 13.82 -11.12 0.05
CA ILE A 35 14.26 -12.13 -0.92
C ILE A 35 13.11 -13.06 -1.34
N LYS A 36 12.03 -13.15 -0.52
CA LYS A 36 10.86 -13.95 -0.88
C LYS A 36 10.23 -13.43 -2.16
N GLU A 37 10.01 -14.33 -3.13
CA GLU A 37 9.29 -14.03 -4.38
C GLU A 37 7.88 -13.45 -4.13
N SER A 38 7.28 -13.74 -2.98
CA SER A 38 5.97 -13.25 -2.57
C SER A 38 5.95 -12.95 -1.08
N ILE A 39 6.01 -11.66 -0.73
CA ILE A 39 5.78 -11.18 0.63
C ILE A 39 4.27 -11.24 0.89
N LYS A 40 3.83 -12.06 1.84
CA LYS A 40 2.42 -12.09 2.25
C LYS A 40 2.19 -11.05 3.35
N ILE A 41 0.97 -10.54 3.43
CA ILE A 41 0.55 -9.62 4.50
C ILE A 41 0.87 -10.19 5.89
N ARG A 42 0.66 -11.50 6.08
CA ARG A 42 0.96 -12.21 7.33
C ARG A 42 2.45 -12.22 7.68
N ASP A 43 3.34 -12.27 6.70
CA ASP A 43 4.78 -12.24 6.97
C ASP A 43 5.20 -10.93 7.67
N ILE A 44 4.44 -9.85 7.47
CA ILE A 44 4.66 -8.55 8.12
C ILE A 44 3.89 -8.46 9.44
N LEU A 45 2.60 -8.82 9.44
CA LEU A 45 1.73 -8.66 10.61
C LEU A 45 1.92 -9.72 11.71
N GLU A 46 2.55 -10.86 11.39
CA GLU A 46 2.89 -11.90 12.39
C GLU A 46 4.35 -11.80 12.86
N ASN A 47 5.14 -10.89 12.27
CA ASN A 47 6.50 -10.60 12.75
C ASN A 47 6.42 -9.66 13.96
N GLU A 48 6.60 -10.22 15.16
CA GLU A 48 6.45 -9.48 16.42
C GLU A 48 7.35 -8.24 16.50
N THR A 49 8.63 -8.37 16.13
CA THR A 49 9.59 -7.25 16.16
C THR A 49 9.15 -6.11 15.24
N LEU A 50 8.69 -6.43 14.02
CA LEU A 50 8.23 -5.42 13.06
C LEU A 50 6.95 -4.74 13.51
N VAL A 51 6.00 -5.51 14.06
CA VAL A 51 4.74 -4.96 14.60
C VAL A 51 5.00 -4.07 15.83
N GLN A 52 5.88 -4.49 16.73
CA GLN A 52 6.30 -3.69 17.88
C GLN A 52 6.95 -2.38 17.43
N PHE A 53 7.86 -2.43 16.45
CA PHE A 53 8.47 -1.23 15.86
C PHE A 53 7.41 -0.29 15.29
N MET A 54 6.51 -0.77 14.43
CA MET A 54 5.46 0.06 13.84
C MET A 54 4.54 0.68 14.90
N LYS A 55 4.16 -0.09 15.93
CA LYS A 55 3.22 0.34 16.95
C LYS A 55 3.84 1.29 17.98
N PHE A 56 4.98 0.93 18.54
CA PHE A 56 5.55 1.63 19.69
C PHE A 56 6.55 2.72 19.29
N GLU A 57 7.33 2.51 18.22
CA GLU A 57 8.32 3.50 17.78
C GLU A 57 7.71 4.52 16.82
N LEU A 58 6.85 4.08 15.90
CA LEU A 58 6.23 4.97 14.90
C LEU A 58 4.83 5.46 15.30
N GLY A 59 4.21 4.85 16.32
CA GLY A 59 2.86 5.20 16.75
C GLY A 59 1.76 4.82 15.76
N LEU A 60 2.01 3.85 14.86
CA LEU A 60 1.05 3.47 13.82
C LEU A 60 -0.13 2.69 14.39
N PHE A 61 -1.34 3.06 13.96
CA PHE A 61 -2.56 2.32 14.25
C PHE A 61 -2.63 1.04 13.42
N ASN A 62 -3.44 0.07 13.88
CA ASN A 62 -3.63 -1.21 13.19
C ASN A 62 -4.05 -1.06 11.71
N TYR A 63 -4.82 -0.01 11.39
CA TYR A 63 -5.22 0.29 10.01
C TYR A 63 -4.02 0.66 9.12
N GLU A 64 -3.13 1.53 9.62
CA GLU A 64 -1.94 1.95 8.89
C GLU A 64 -0.94 0.81 8.75
N GLN A 65 -0.79 -0.01 9.79
CA GLN A 65 0.02 -1.24 9.75
C GLN A 65 -0.50 -2.20 8.67
N ASP A 66 -1.83 -2.42 8.59
CA ASP A 66 -2.44 -3.24 7.55
C ASP A 66 -2.25 -2.66 6.14
N LEU A 67 -2.40 -1.34 5.97
CA LEU A 67 -2.14 -0.67 4.70
C LEU A 67 -0.69 -0.82 4.24
N ILE A 68 0.28 -0.62 5.14
CA ILE A 68 1.70 -0.80 4.84
C ILE A 68 1.95 -2.27 4.48
N ALA A 69 1.48 -3.23 5.27
CA ALA A 69 1.66 -4.65 5.00
C ALA A 69 1.07 -5.08 3.64
N ARG A 70 -0.10 -4.56 3.29
CA ARG A 70 -0.71 -4.74 1.95
C ARG A 70 0.14 -4.11 0.86
N ALA A 71 0.69 -2.92 1.08
CA ALA A 71 1.52 -2.25 0.10
C ALA A 71 2.76 -3.09 -0.24
N PHE A 72 3.46 -3.65 0.75
CA PHE A 72 4.58 -4.58 0.53
C PHE A 72 4.17 -5.81 -0.29
N SER A 73 3.06 -6.45 0.05
CA SER A 73 2.52 -7.59 -0.69
C SER A 73 2.20 -7.23 -2.15
N LEU A 74 1.64 -6.04 -2.37
CA LEU A 74 1.32 -5.54 -3.71
C LEU A 74 2.56 -5.25 -4.56
N LYS A 75 3.68 -4.79 -3.99
CA LYS A 75 4.92 -4.51 -4.77
C LYS A 75 5.31 -5.70 -5.64
N ASN A 76 5.29 -6.91 -5.09
CA ASN A 76 5.63 -8.14 -5.83
C ASN A 76 4.62 -8.48 -6.93
N LEU A 77 3.38 -8.04 -6.79
CA LEU A 77 2.37 -8.18 -7.83
C LEU A 77 2.62 -7.20 -8.98
N LEU A 78 3.04 -5.96 -8.68
CA LEU A 78 3.31 -4.92 -9.67
C LEU A 78 4.46 -5.29 -10.61
N SER A 79 5.47 -6.02 -10.14
CA SER A 79 6.58 -6.50 -10.99
C SER A 79 6.16 -7.61 -11.96
N LYS A 80 4.93 -8.14 -11.84
CA LYS A 80 4.36 -9.16 -12.73
C LYS A 80 3.41 -8.53 -13.75
N ARG A 81 3.69 -7.31 -14.23
CA ARG A 81 2.84 -6.53 -15.15
C ARG A 81 2.28 -7.37 -16.29
N VAL A 82 3.17 -8.00 -17.08
CA VAL A 82 2.79 -8.79 -18.27
C VAL A 82 1.84 -9.95 -17.92
N GLN A 83 1.98 -10.55 -16.74
CA GLN A 83 1.07 -11.63 -16.30
C GLN A 83 -0.29 -11.09 -15.89
N LEU A 84 -0.35 -9.89 -15.29
CA LEU A 84 -1.60 -9.25 -14.90
C LEU A 84 -2.37 -8.71 -16.11
N GLU A 85 -1.67 -8.15 -17.10
CA GLU A 85 -2.27 -7.72 -18.37
C GLU A 85 -2.95 -8.88 -19.09
N LYS A 86 -2.30 -10.06 -19.13
CA LYS A 86 -2.89 -11.29 -19.69
C LYS A 86 -4.18 -11.73 -18.96
N LYS A 87 -4.36 -11.36 -17.68
CA LYS A 87 -5.59 -11.63 -16.91
C LYS A 87 -6.71 -10.62 -17.19
N GLY A 88 -6.42 -9.57 -17.95
CA GLY A 88 -7.38 -8.59 -18.45
C GLY A 88 -7.70 -7.43 -17.49
N ASP A 89 -8.36 -6.42 -18.05
CA ASP A 89 -8.59 -5.11 -17.43
C ASP A 89 -9.32 -5.17 -16.08
N LYS A 90 -10.23 -6.13 -15.90
CA LYS A 90 -10.95 -6.30 -14.62
C LYS A 90 -9.99 -6.56 -13.46
N THR A 91 -8.91 -7.31 -13.71
CA THR A 91 -7.89 -7.60 -12.69
C THR A 91 -7.12 -6.33 -12.32
N ILE A 92 -6.74 -5.54 -13.32
CA ILE A 92 -6.04 -4.27 -13.16
C ILE A 92 -6.93 -3.25 -12.41
N GLN A 93 -8.20 -3.14 -12.79
CA GLN A 93 -9.15 -2.26 -12.11
C GLN A 93 -9.38 -2.66 -10.64
N SER A 94 -9.45 -3.96 -10.34
CA SER A 94 -9.51 -4.46 -8.96
C SER A 94 -8.27 -4.05 -8.16
N LEU A 95 -7.10 -4.09 -8.80
CA LEU A 95 -5.84 -3.67 -8.19
C LEU A 95 -5.84 -2.16 -7.86
N PHE A 96 -6.32 -1.31 -8.77
CA PHE A 96 -6.41 0.14 -8.54
C PHE A 96 -7.42 0.52 -7.44
N ARG A 97 -8.42 -0.32 -7.19
CA ARG A 97 -9.38 -0.15 -6.08
C ARG A 97 -8.79 -0.49 -4.71
N ASN A 98 -7.60 -1.09 -4.65
CA ASN A 98 -6.95 -1.40 -3.38
C ASN A 98 -6.38 -0.12 -2.76
N GLU A 99 -6.82 0.20 -1.54
CA GLU A 99 -6.37 1.40 -0.79
C GLU A 99 -4.85 1.46 -0.60
N ALA A 100 -4.16 0.31 -0.58
CA ALA A 100 -2.71 0.24 -0.44
C ALA A 100 -1.95 0.41 -1.78
N PHE A 101 -2.65 0.47 -2.92
CA PHE A 101 -2.02 0.57 -4.25
C PHE A 101 -1.14 1.82 -4.41
N PRO A 102 -1.58 3.04 -4.05
CA PRO A 102 -0.76 4.24 -4.20
C PRO A 102 0.55 4.13 -3.41
N LEU A 103 0.46 3.63 -2.18
CA LEU A 103 1.63 3.39 -1.34
C LEU A 103 2.55 2.34 -1.94
N ALA A 104 2.02 1.23 -2.46
CA ALA A 104 2.81 0.20 -3.12
C ALA A 104 3.58 0.74 -4.33
N LEU A 105 2.91 1.57 -5.16
CA LEU A 105 3.52 2.20 -6.33
C LEU A 105 4.60 3.22 -5.93
N PHE A 106 4.33 4.02 -4.91
CA PHE A 106 5.30 4.98 -4.37
C PHE A 106 6.55 4.28 -3.82
N LEU A 107 6.38 3.26 -2.97
CA LEU A 107 7.48 2.48 -2.42
C LEU A 107 8.26 1.79 -3.53
N SER A 108 7.57 1.23 -4.53
CA SER A 108 8.21 0.62 -5.69
C SER A 108 9.12 1.58 -6.45
N LYS A 109 8.68 2.84 -6.63
CA LYS A 109 9.48 3.89 -7.27
C LYS A 109 10.75 4.19 -6.48
N ARG A 110 10.60 4.44 -5.18
CA ARG A 110 11.69 4.85 -4.29
C ARG A 110 12.75 3.77 -4.14
N ASP A 111 12.30 2.54 -4.22
CA ASP A 111 13.13 1.36 -4.04
C ASP A 111 13.76 0.85 -5.34
N PHE A 112 13.51 1.51 -6.47
CA PHE A 112 13.86 1.03 -7.82
C PHE A 112 13.42 -0.42 -8.06
N TYR A 113 12.29 -0.81 -7.47
CA TYR A 113 11.81 -2.19 -7.48
C TYR A 113 11.17 -2.57 -8.84
N LEU A 114 10.61 -1.59 -9.53
CA LEU A 114 10.04 -1.75 -10.86
C LEU A 114 10.98 -1.19 -11.92
N SER A 115 10.95 -1.76 -13.12
CA SER A 115 11.59 -1.12 -14.28
C SER A 115 10.93 0.24 -14.57
N PRO A 116 11.63 1.18 -15.22
CA PRO A 116 11.05 2.47 -15.60
C PRO A 116 9.77 2.33 -16.43
N GLU A 117 9.72 1.33 -17.33
CA GLU A 117 8.56 1.06 -18.19
C GLU A 117 7.37 0.54 -17.37
N ASP A 118 7.61 -0.39 -16.43
CA ASP A 118 6.57 -0.91 -15.55
C ASP A 118 6.03 0.19 -14.63
N TRP A 119 6.92 1.01 -14.06
CA TRP A 119 6.52 2.13 -13.22
C TRP A 119 5.64 3.12 -13.98
N THR A 120 6.06 3.54 -15.18
CA THR A 120 5.33 4.49 -16.02
C THR A 120 3.95 3.94 -16.38
N PHE A 121 3.89 2.67 -16.78
CA PHE A 121 2.62 2.00 -17.08
C PHE A 121 1.65 2.06 -15.90
N TRP A 122 2.09 1.66 -14.69
CA TRP A 122 1.22 1.64 -13.52
C TRP A 122 0.78 3.04 -13.10
N TYR A 123 1.69 4.01 -13.16
CA TYR A 123 1.42 5.41 -12.84
C TYR A 123 0.36 6.00 -13.76
N ASP A 124 0.58 5.93 -15.08
CA ASP A 124 -0.34 6.50 -16.06
C ASP A 124 -1.71 5.82 -16.04
N SER A 125 -1.71 4.48 -15.94
CA SER A 125 -2.95 3.70 -15.91
C SER A 125 -3.77 4.00 -14.65
N TYR A 126 -3.11 4.13 -13.49
CA TYR A 126 -3.77 4.49 -12.25
C TYR A 126 -4.36 5.91 -12.33
N HIS A 127 -3.58 6.90 -12.79
CA HIS A 127 -4.04 8.28 -12.92
C HIS A 127 -5.22 8.43 -13.88
N LYS A 128 -5.23 7.67 -14.99
CA LYS A 128 -6.37 7.60 -15.91
C LYS A 128 -7.61 6.96 -15.27
N ALA A 129 -7.43 6.01 -14.34
CA ALA A 129 -8.52 5.32 -13.66
C ALA A 129 -9.13 6.13 -12.50
N ILE A 130 -8.39 7.06 -11.87
CA ILE A 130 -8.85 7.83 -10.70
C ILE A 130 -10.27 8.42 -10.87
N PRO A 131 -10.60 9.13 -11.97
CA PRO A 131 -11.94 9.71 -12.11
C PRO A 131 -13.06 8.65 -12.05
N GLN A 132 -12.84 7.49 -12.66
CA GLN A 132 -13.80 6.38 -12.67
C GLN A 132 -13.88 5.72 -11.29
N LEU A 133 -12.75 5.58 -10.59
CA LEU A 133 -12.71 5.02 -9.24
C LEU A 133 -13.50 5.88 -8.26
N LEU A 134 -13.31 7.20 -8.31
CA LEU A 134 -14.04 8.16 -7.48
C LEU A 134 -15.54 8.16 -7.80
N ALA A 135 -15.92 8.14 -9.08
CA ALA A 135 -17.32 8.06 -9.50
C ALA A 135 -18.00 6.74 -9.11
N SER A 136 -17.22 5.65 -9.03
CA SER A 136 -17.73 4.30 -8.78
C SER A 136 -17.81 3.91 -7.31
N GLN A 137 -17.38 4.75 -6.35
CA GLN A 137 -17.55 4.44 -4.93
C GLN A 137 -19.04 4.44 -4.60
N PRO A 138 -19.70 3.27 -4.43
CA PRO A 138 -21.07 3.30 -3.96
C PRO A 138 -21.01 3.84 -2.53
N LEU A 139 -21.93 4.75 -2.18
CA LEU A 139 -22.26 5.01 -0.78
C LEU A 139 -22.47 3.62 -0.18
N ARG A 140 -21.54 3.14 0.65
CA ARG A 140 -21.65 1.84 1.30
C ARG A 140 -22.79 1.97 2.30
N GLU A 141 -24.02 1.86 1.82
CA GLU A 141 -25.17 1.56 2.64
C GLU A 141 -24.84 0.23 3.28
N ARG A 142 -24.48 0.27 4.57
CA ARG A 142 -24.27 -0.91 5.37
C ARG A 142 -25.58 -1.70 5.33
N LYS A 143 -25.65 -2.71 4.44
CA LYS A 143 -26.81 -3.61 4.39
C LYS A 143 -27.03 -4.13 5.82
N PRO A 144 -28.22 -3.93 6.41
CA PRO A 144 -28.46 -4.32 7.79
C PRO A 144 -28.18 -5.82 7.93
N LYS A 145 -27.31 -6.19 8.86
CA LYS A 145 -27.02 -7.60 9.17
C LYS A 145 -28.33 -8.27 9.53
N ARG A 146 -28.83 -9.18 8.69
CA ARG A 146 -29.96 -10.05 9.01
C ARG A 146 -29.59 -10.80 10.30
N LYS A 147 -30.21 -10.44 11.43
CA LYS A 147 -30.13 -11.21 12.67
C LYS A 147 -30.69 -12.60 12.36
N LYS A 148 -29.85 -13.63 12.40
CA LYS A 148 -30.33 -15.02 12.43
C LYS A 148 -31.17 -15.15 13.71
N LYS A 149 -32.48 -15.37 13.58
CA LYS A 149 -33.31 -15.83 14.69
C LYS A 149 -32.79 -17.22 15.08
N LYS A 150 -32.53 -17.41 16.38
CA LYS A 150 -32.34 -18.73 16.98
C LYS A 150 -33.69 -19.45 16.99
#